data_AF-A0AAV5Q987-F1
#
_entry.id   AF-A0AAV5Q987-F1
#
_cell.length_a   1.000
_cell.length_b   1.000
_cell.length_c   1.000
_cell.angle_alpha   90.00
_cell.angle_beta   90.00
_cell.angle_gamma   90.00
#
_symmetry.space_group_name_H-M   'P 1'
#
loop_
_entity.id
_entity.type
_entity.pdbx_description
1 polymer ?
#
loop_
_entity_poly.entity_id
_entity_poly.type
_entity_poly.pdbx_seq_one_letter_code
_entity_poly.pdbx_strand_id
1 'polypeptide(L)' 'MAVNGHKILTVVVFSLLGAYSGTKFFEPIIVEQLRKDGHLRTDIEIPEFDKNGDKIVNGVNKSEKLDELKDKLTSKKD' A
#
# COMPACT_ATOMS: atom_id res chain seq x y z
N MET A 1 32.99 20.73 -9.98
CA MET A 1 31.94 21.18 -9.05
C MET A 1 31.76 20.10 -8.00
N ALA A 2 32.16 20.37 -6.75
CA ALA A 2 31.98 19.40 -5.67
C ALA A 2 30.49 19.28 -5.36
N VAL A 3 29.88 18.15 -5.73
CA VAL A 3 28.50 17.84 -5.35
C VAL A 3 28.49 17.55 -3.85
N ASN A 4 27.98 18.49 -3.07
CA ASN A 4 27.80 18.32 -1.63
C ASN A 4 26.73 17.25 -1.40
N GLY A 5 27.13 16.06 -0.95
CA GLY A 5 26.22 14.91 -0.77
C GLY A 5 24.99 15.22 0.08
N HIS A 6 25.09 16.15 1.05
CA HIS A 6 23.94 16.58 1.84
C HIS A 6 22.85 17.26 1.00
N LYS A 7 23.22 18.07 0.00
CA LYS A 7 22.25 18.71 -0.90
C LYS A 7 21.48 17.70 -1.74
N ILE A 8 22.17 16.68 -2.26
CA ILE A 8 21.55 15.61 -3.03
C ILE A 8 20.59 14.81 -2.13
N LEU A 9 21.01 14.48 -0.91
CA LEU A 9 20.16 13.78 0.05
C LEU A 9 18.88 14.57 0.36
N THR A 10 19.00 15.88 0.60
CA THR A 10 17.83 16.74 0.85
C THR A 10 16.87 16.74 -0.34
N VAL A 11 17.37 16.85 -1.57
CA VAL A 11 16.52 16.83 -2.78
C VAL A 11 15.78 15.51 -2.91
N VAL A 12 16.47 14.38 -2.69
CA VAL A 12 15.84 13.05 -2.76
C VAL A 12 14.75 12.90 -1.71
N VAL A 13 15.03 13.27 -0.46
CA VAL A 13 14.06 13.15 0.64
C VAL A 13 12.82 14.01 0.37
N PHE A 14 13.00 15.28 0.02
CA PHE A 14 11.88 16.17 -0.27
C PHE A 14 11.08 15.73 -1.51
N SER A 15 11.74 15.17 -2.52
CA SER A 15 11.06 14.65 -3.71
C SER A 15 10.18 13.44 -3.37
N LEU A 16 10.69 12.51 -2.56
CA LEU A 16 9.92 11.34 -2.11
C LEU A 16 8.74 11.75 -1.23
N LEU A 17 8.96 12.66 -0.28
CA LEU A 17 7.89 13.18 0.58
C LEU A 17 6.84 13.94 -0.22
N GLY A 18 7.26 14.78 -1.17
CA GLY A 18 6.37 15.51 -2.05
C GLY A 18 5.53 14.59 -2.93
N ALA A 19 6.15 13.58 -3.53
CA ALA A 19 5.45 12.58 -4.34
C ALA A 19 4.44 11.78 -3.50
N TYR A 20 4.84 11.28 -2.32
CA TYR A 20 3.98 10.53 -1.42
C TYR A 20 2.80 11.37 -0.89
N SER A 21 3.07 12.61 -0.49
CA SER A 21 2.03 13.51 -0.01
C SER A 21 1.09 13.93 -1.14
N GLY A 22 1.62 14.18 -2.34
CA GLY A 22 0.84 14.54 -3.52
C GLY A 22 -0.11 13.42 -3.90
N THR A 23 0.37 12.18 -4.01
CA THR A 23 -0.50 11.04 -4.35
C THR A 23 -1.60 10.86 -3.31
N LYS A 24 -1.28 10.89 -2.02
CA LYS A 24 -2.29 10.76 -0.95
C LYS A 24 -3.31 11.91 -0.91
N PHE A 25 -2.93 13.12 -1.32
CA PHE A 25 -3.83 14.26 -1.39
C PHE A 25 -4.73 14.24 -2.63
N PHE A 26 -4.15 13.97 -3.81
CA PHE A 26 -4.89 14.03 -5.07
C PHE A 26 -5.70 12.77 -5.37
N GLU A 27 -5.27 11.59 -4.89
CA GLU A 27 -5.97 10.31 -5.06
C GLU A 27 -7.46 10.39 -4.70
N PRO A 28 -7.88 10.82 -3.48
CA PRO A 28 -9.31 10.87 -3.14
C PRO A 28 -10.09 11.83 -4.03
N ILE A 29 -9.49 12.97 -4.40
CA ILE A 29 -10.13 13.99 -5.23
C ILE A 29 -10.42 13.44 -6.63
N ILE A 30 -9.42 12.83 -7.26
CA ILE A 30 -9.52 12.30 -8.62
C ILE A 30 -10.49 11.12 -8.65
N VAL A 31 -10.38 10.19 -7.69
CA VAL A 31 -11.27 9.02 -7.61
C VAL A 31 -12.72 9.45 -7.42
N GLU A 32 -12.98 10.42 -6.56
CA GLU A 32 -14.34 10.90 -6.34
C GLU A 32 -14.95 11.59 -7.57
N GLN A 33 -14.15 12.35 -8.33
CA GLN A 33 -14.61 12.94 -9.59
C GLN A 33 -14.87 11.88 -10.66
N LEU A 34 -13.95 10.93 -10.86
CA LEU A 34 -14.14 9.82 -11.80
C LEU A 34 -15.40 9.00 -11.47
N ARG A 35 -15.68 8.83 -10.17
CA ARG A 35 -16.90 8.18 -9.69
C ARG A 35 -18.16 8.96 -10.06
N LYS A 36 -18.16 10.29 -9.86
CA LYS A 36 -19.29 11.17 -10.22
C LYS A 36 -19.54 11.20 -11.72
N ASP A 37 -18.48 11.18 -12.51
CA ASP A 37 -18.55 11.21 -13.97
C ASP A 37 -18.93 9.86 -14.58
N GLY A 38 -19.05 8.79 -13.78
CA GLY A 38 -19.36 7.45 -14.27
C GLY A 38 -18.22 6.81 -15.08
N HIS A 39 -17.03 7.41 -15.08
CA HIS A 39 -15.83 6.90 -15.74
C HIS A 39 -15.00 5.96 -14.85
N LEU A 40 -15.35 5.86 -13.56
CA LEU A 40 -14.72 4.88 -12.69
C LEU A 40 -15.19 3.48 -13.07
N ARG A 41 -14.24 2.64 -13.43
CA ARG A 41 -14.48 1.25 -13.79
C ARG A 41 -14.96 0.46 -12.57
N THR A 42 -16.22 0.01 -12.55
CA THR A 42 -16.85 -0.72 -11.43
C THR A 42 -17.05 -2.20 -11.68
N ASP A 43 -16.78 -2.68 -12.90
CA ASP A 43 -16.89 -4.09 -13.31
C ASP A 43 -15.73 -4.97 -12.84
N ILE A 44 -14.71 -4.39 -12.20
CA ILE A 44 -13.57 -5.11 -11.66
C ILE A 44 -13.54 -4.93 -10.15
N GLU A 45 -13.46 -6.04 -9.42
CA GLU A 45 -13.25 -6.03 -7.97
C GLU A 45 -11.91 -5.37 -7.62
N ILE A 46 -11.96 -4.40 -6.71
CA ILE A 46 -10.76 -3.72 -6.22
C ILE A 46 -10.00 -4.70 -5.32
N PRO A 47 -8.72 -4.99 -5.61
CA PRO A 47 -7.93 -5.87 -4.76
C PRO A 47 -7.71 -5.22 -3.39
N GLU A 48 -8.12 -5.90 -2.32
CA GLU A 48 -7.83 -5.50 -0.95
C GLU A 48 -6.41 -5.94 -0.57
N PHE A 49 -5.70 -5.13 0.20
CA PHE A 49 -4.35 -5.42 0.67
C PHE A 49 -4.32 -5.36 2.20
N ASP A 50 -3.55 -6.27 2.81
CA ASP A 50 -3.34 -6.26 4.24
C ASP A 50 -2.35 -5.17 4.67
N LYS A 51 -2.18 -5.02 5.99
CA LYS A 51 -1.23 -4.09 6.63
C LYS A 51 0.23 -4.28 6.19
N ASN A 52 0.58 -5.42 5.60
CA ASN A 52 1.91 -5.75 5.11
C ASN A 52 2.06 -5.50 3.60
N GLY A 53 1.00 -5.06 2.92
CA GLY A 53 0.97 -4.87 1.47
C GLY A 53 0.75 -6.15 0.69
N ASP A 54 0.39 -7.26 1.35
CA ASP A 54 0.03 -8.51 0.69
C ASP A 54 -1.42 -8.47 0.22
N LYS A 55 -1.68 -8.92 -1.00
CA LYS A 55 -3.03 -8.99 -1.56
C LYS A 55 -3.87 -9.99 -0.77
N ILE A 56 -5.02 -9.54 -0.25
CA ILE A 56 -6.02 -10.38 0.38
C ILE A 56 -6.75 -11.11 -0.75
N VAL A 57 -6.67 -12.44 -0.73
CA VAL A 57 -7.30 -13.29 -1.75
C VAL A 57 -8.50 -13.96 -1.11
N ASN A 58 -9.71 -13.71 -1.64
CA ASN A 58 -10.97 -14.29 -1.16
C ASN A 58 -11.21 -14.08 0.36
N GLY A 59 -10.89 -12.89 0.88
CA GLY A 59 -11.04 -12.57 2.31
C GLY A 59 -10.04 -13.26 3.24
N VAL A 60 -9.04 -13.97 2.69
CA VAL A 60 -8.01 -14.64 3.48
C VAL A 60 -6.77 -13.76 3.56
N ASN A 61 -6.51 -13.25 4.77
CA ASN A 61 -5.24 -12.64 5.08
C ASN A 61 -4.17 -13.75 5.26
N LYS A 62 -3.21 -13.79 4.33
CA LYS A 62 -2.17 -14.82 4.32
C LYS A 62 -1.24 -14.71 5.54
N SER A 63 -0.96 -13.49 6.01
CA SER A 63 -0.10 -13.26 7.17
C SER A 63 -0.74 -13.77 8.46
N GLU A 64 -2.00 -13.46 8.70
CA GLU A 64 -2.75 -13.96 9.87
C GLU A 64 -2.91 -15.49 9.84
N LYS A 65 -3.18 -16.08 8.67
CA LYS A 65 -3.30 -17.53 8.53
C LYS A 65 -1.97 -18.26 8.78
N LEU A 66 -0.85 -17.65 8.43
CA LEU A 66 0.49 -18.18 8.69
C LEU A 66 0.80 -18.22 10.19
N ASP A 67 0.40 -17.18 10.93
CA ASP A 67 0.56 -17.12 12.39
C ASP A 67 -0.31 -18.17 13.08
N GLU A 68 -1.58 -18.31 12.68
CA GLU A 68 -2.48 -19.34 13.22
C GLU A 68 -1.95 -20.77 12.99
N LEU A 69 -1.36 -21.03 11.82
CA LEU A 69 -0.78 -22.34 11.50
C LEU A 69 0.48 -22.64 12.32
N LYS A 70 1.30 -21.63 12.61
CA LYS A 70 2.48 -21.80 13.49
C LYS A 70 2.05 -22.17 14.90
N ASP A 71 1.03 -21.51 15.44
CA ASP A 71 0.53 -21.79 16.79
C ASP A 71 -0.09 -23.19 16.90
N LYS A 72 -0.78 -23.67 15.86
CA LYS A 72 -1.28 -25.05 15.80
C LYS A 72 -0.17 -26.09 15.71
N LEU A 73 0.96 -25.77 15.07
CA LEU A 73 2.10 -26.67 14.95
C LEU A 73 2.92 -26.74 16.23
N THR A 74 3.03 -25.65 16.98
CA THR A 74 3.70 -25.64 18.28
C THR A 74 2.86 -26.38 19.32
N SER A 75 1.54 -26.14 19.38
CA SER A 75 0.64 -26.81 20.30
C SER A 75 0.46 -28.32 20.04
N LYS A 76 0.77 -28.80 18.84
CA LYS A 76 0.69 -30.23 18.48
C LYS A 76 2.04 -30.95 18.58
N LYS A 77 3.11 -30.23 18.88
CA LYS A 77 4.47 -30.77 19.03
C LYS A 77 4.75 -31.23 20.47
N ASP A 78 3.92 -30.80 21.43
CA ASP A 78 3.81 -31.35 22.79
C ASP A 78 2.79 -32.51 22.82
#